data_AF-A0A534P146-F1
#
_entry.id   AF-A0A534P146-F1
#
_cell.length_a   1.000
_cell.length_b   1.000
_cell.length_c   1.000
_cell.angle_alpha   90.00
_cell.angle_beta   90.00
_cell.angle_gamma   90.00
#
_symmetry.space_group_name_H-M   'P 1'
#
loop_
_entity.id
_entity.type
_entity.pdbx_description
1 polymer ?
#
loop_
_entity_poly.entity_id
_entity_poly.type
_entity_poly.pdbx_seq_one_letter_code
_entity_poly.pdbx_strand_id
1 'polypeptide(L)'
;MGDRVAAFHTELAKQAPAEVVRALVSEIDGVVRSGAGAKAPRVGDTAPSFTLPDAQGKQVSLDSLLKEGRVVIALQLRAYQEVLPRIKALGANLVAISPQTPDESLSTAEKRKLEFRVLSDAGNKVARGYGLVWKVPAGLDAIQKGFGINLAKSNGDASNELPVPGTFVLGADGRIAFSYVNADWRERLEPAGIIRALERLGRDE
;
A
#
# COMPACT_ATOMS: atom_id res chain seq x y z
N MET A 1 -18.77 -6.11 -9.00
CA MET A 1 -17.60 -6.88 -8.53
C MET A 1 -16.78 -7.40 -9.72
N GLY A 2 -17.39 -8.05 -10.73
CA GLY A 2 -16.65 -8.67 -11.88
C GLY A 2 -15.99 -7.74 -12.90
N ASP A 3 -16.47 -6.50 -13.08
CA ASP A 3 -16.02 -5.63 -14.18
C ASP A 3 -14.56 -5.19 -14.10
N ARG A 4 -14.01 -5.07 -12.87
CA ARG A 4 -12.61 -4.64 -12.65
C ARG A 4 -11.60 -5.74 -12.89
N VAL A 5 -11.91 -6.96 -12.48
CA VAL A 5 -11.09 -8.15 -12.78
C VAL A 5 -11.09 -8.42 -14.28
N ALA A 6 -12.24 -8.28 -14.94
CA ALA A 6 -12.34 -8.37 -16.40
C ALA A 6 -11.49 -7.30 -17.10
N ALA A 7 -11.57 -6.04 -16.68
CA ALA A 7 -10.74 -4.96 -17.24
C ALA A 7 -9.23 -5.19 -17.04
N PHE A 8 -8.81 -5.70 -15.86
CA PHE A 8 -7.43 -6.07 -15.59
C PHE A 8 -6.94 -7.19 -16.52
N HIS A 9 -7.76 -8.21 -16.76
CA HIS A 9 -7.44 -9.28 -17.72
C HIS A 9 -7.32 -8.73 -19.14
N THR A 10 -8.25 -7.87 -19.57
CA THR A 10 -8.22 -7.26 -20.91
C THR A 10 -6.97 -6.42 -21.12
N GLU A 11 -6.54 -5.66 -20.11
CA GLU A 11 -5.36 -4.80 -20.24
C GLU A 11 -4.07 -5.61 -20.24
N LEU A 12 -3.94 -6.61 -19.38
CA LEU A 12 -2.77 -7.51 -19.37
C LEU A 12 -2.67 -8.37 -20.62
N ALA A 13 -3.80 -8.82 -21.18
CA ALA A 13 -3.82 -9.61 -22.42
C ALA A 13 -3.29 -8.83 -23.63
N LYS A 14 -3.26 -7.49 -23.58
CA LYS A 14 -2.61 -6.67 -24.61
C LYS A 14 -1.08 -6.66 -24.49
N GLN A 15 -0.56 -6.98 -23.31
CA GLN A 15 0.86 -6.82 -22.96
C GLN A 15 1.58 -8.17 -22.74
N ALA A 16 0.83 -9.27 -22.66
CA ALA A 16 1.35 -10.59 -22.32
C ALA A 16 0.58 -11.72 -23.03
N PRO A 17 1.25 -12.85 -23.35
CA PRO A 17 0.58 -14.05 -23.83
C PRO A 17 -0.51 -14.53 -22.88
N ALA A 18 -1.60 -15.10 -23.41
CA ALA A 18 -2.73 -15.56 -22.62
C ALA A 18 -2.35 -16.56 -21.51
N GLU A 19 -1.31 -17.36 -21.73
CA GLU A 19 -0.76 -18.28 -20.72
C GLU A 19 -0.17 -17.54 -19.52
N VAL A 20 0.60 -16.47 -19.75
CA VAL A 20 1.17 -15.62 -18.69
C VAL A 20 0.06 -14.94 -17.89
N VAL A 21 -0.98 -14.44 -18.57
CA VAL A 21 -2.14 -13.85 -17.90
C VAL A 21 -2.85 -14.88 -17.03
N ARG A 22 -3.09 -16.10 -17.53
CA ARG A 22 -3.71 -17.19 -16.73
C ARG A 22 -2.85 -17.57 -15.52
N ALA A 23 -1.54 -17.69 -15.70
CA ALA A 23 -0.63 -18.01 -14.61
C ALA A 23 -0.67 -16.93 -13.52
N LEU A 24 -0.57 -15.65 -13.90
CA LEU A 24 -0.67 -14.51 -12.98
C LEU A 24 -2.00 -14.51 -12.20
N VAL A 25 -3.12 -14.77 -12.87
CA VAL A 25 -4.45 -14.85 -12.23
C VAL A 25 -4.51 -15.98 -11.21
N SER A 26 -3.99 -17.16 -11.56
CA SER A 26 -3.92 -18.31 -10.64
C SER A 26 -3.08 -18.00 -9.40
N GLU A 27 -1.98 -17.27 -9.57
CA GLU A 27 -1.14 -16.83 -8.45
C GLU A 27 -1.90 -15.85 -7.54
N ILE A 28 -2.57 -14.83 -8.11
CA ILE A 28 -3.40 -13.87 -7.35
C ILE A 28 -4.47 -14.62 -6.54
N ASP A 29 -5.21 -15.51 -7.18
CA ASP A 29 -6.27 -16.28 -6.50
C ASP A 29 -5.68 -17.18 -5.40
N GLY A 30 -4.45 -17.67 -5.58
CA GLY A 30 -3.69 -18.39 -4.55
C GLY A 30 -3.40 -17.53 -3.32
N VAL A 31 -2.96 -16.29 -3.52
CA VAL A 31 -2.72 -15.34 -2.43
C VAL A 31 -4.01 -15.02 -1.69
N VAL A 32 -5.11 -14.78 -2.42
CA VAL A 32 -6.43 -14.55 -1.83
C VAL A 32 -6.85 -15.74 -0.96
N ARG A 33 -6.73 -16.97 -1.48
CA ARG A 33 -7.06 -18.20 -0.72
C ARG A 33 -6.19 -18.43 0.51
N SER A 34 -4.95 -17.92 0.52
CA SER A 34 -4.05 -18.03 1.68
C SER A 34 -4.51 -17.22 2.90
N GLY A 35 -5.46 -16.29 2.72
CA GLY A 35 -5.91 -15.38 3.78
C GLY A 35 -4.89 -14.28 4.11
N ALA A 36 -4.02 -13.92 3.16
CA ALA A 36 -3.06 -12.84 3.34
C ALA A 36 -3.77 -11.54 3.76
N GLY A 37 -3.30 -10.89 4.81
CA GLY A 37 -3.94 -9.69 5.38
C GLY A 37 -5.12 -9.93 6.32
N ALA A 38 -5.53 -11.19 6.58
CA ALA A 38 -6.65 -11.48 7.49
C ALA A 38 -6.41 -11.04 8.96
N LYS A 39 -5.15 -10.85 9.33
CA LYS A 39 -4.72 -10.37 10.66
C LYS A 39 -4.53 -8.85 10.72
N ALA A 40 -4.95 -8.13 9.69
CA ALA A 40 -4.78 -6.69 9.66
C ALA A 40 -5.60 -5.98 10.74
N PRO A 41 -5.08 -4.86 11.29
CA PRO A 41 -5.81 -4.03 12.23
C PRO A 41 -7.19 -3.60 11.71
N ARG A 42 -8.17 -3.62 12.60
CA ARG A 42 -9.58 -3.33 12.31
C ARG A 42 -9.97 -1.97 12.88
N VAL A 43 -11.16 -1.51 12.51
CA VAL A 43 -11.75 -0.29 13.08
C VAL A 43 -11.85 -0.43 14.59
N GLY A 44 -11.38 0.59 15.32
CA GLY A 44 -11.31 0.65 16.78
C GLY A 44 -9.96 0.25 17.38
N ASP A 45 -9.15 -0.53 16.65
CA ASP A 45 -7.82 -0.93 17.10
C ASP A 45 -6.86 0.27 17.12
N THR A 46 -5.88 0.22 18.02
CA THR A 46 -4.73 1.14 17.96
C THR A 46 -3.80 0.71 16.84
N ALA A 47 -3.39 1.66 15.99
CA ALA A 47 -2.43 1.35 14.94
C ALA A 47 -1.06 0.92 15.51
N PRO A 48 -0.44 -0.13 14.95
CA PRO A 48 0.94 -0.44 15.25
C PRO A 48 1.86 0.76 14.95
N SER A 49 2.71 1.11 15.91
CA SER A 49 3.66 2.21 15.78
C SER A 49 4.78 1.88 14.80
N PHE A 50 5.38 2.92 14.23
CA PHE A 50 6.55 2.79 13.37
C PHE A 50 7.40 4.06 13.39
N THR A 51 8.66 3.89 13.00
CA THR A 51 9.58 4.97 12.62
C THR A 51 10.35 4.52 11.40
N LEU A 52 10.21 5.21 10.28
CA LEU A 52 10.82 4.85 9.00
C LEU A 52 11.48 6.07 8.34
N PRO A 53 12.53 5.87 7.52
CA PRO A 53 13.10 6.94 6.72
C PRO A 53 12.16 7.30 5.58
N ASP A 54 12.05 8.60 5.29
CA ASP A 54 11.46 9.10 4.05
C ASP A 54 12.44 8.99 2.86
N ALA A 55 12.00 9.44 1.68
CA ALA A 55 12.81 9.44 0.46
C ALA A 55 14.10 10.30 0.54
N GLN A 56 14.24 11.16 1.55
CA GLN A 56 15.45 11.95 1.82
C GLN A 56 16.27 11.37 3.00
N GLY A 57 15.87 10.23 3.57
CA GLY A 57 16.52 9.58 4.69
C GLY A 57 16.16 10.17 6.05
N LYS A 58 15.20 11.11 6.12
CA LYS A 58 14.75 11.68 7.39
C LYS A 58 13.79 10.71 8.08
N GLN A 59 14.00 10.47 9.37
CA GLN A 59 13.14 9.62 10.17
C GLN A 59 11.78 10.28 10.42
N VAL A 60 10.71 9.54 10.12
CA VAL A 60 9.31 9.91 10.36
C VAL A 60 8.66 8.83 11.21
N SER A 61 8.09 9.23 12.36
CA SER A 61 7.36 8.32 13.24
C SER A 61 5.85 8.53 13.14
N LEU A 62 5.07 7.48 13.42
CA LEU A 62 3.60 7.59 13.50
C LEU A 62 3.19 8.67 14.50
N ASP A 63 3.82 8.71 15.68
CA ASP A 63 3.54 9.71 16.71
C ASP A 63 3.78 11.14 16.24
N SER A 64 4.80 11.36 15.41
CA SER A 64 5.05 12.68 14.83
C SER A 64 3.96 13.10 13.83
N LEU A 65 3.44 12.13 13.07
CA LEU A 65 2.34 12.37 12.13
C LEU A 65 1.02 12.64 12.86
N LEU A 66 0.74 11.92 13.95
CA LEU A 66 -0.48 12.09 14.74
C LEU A 66 -0.54 13.46 15.44
N LYS A 67 0.62 14.02 15.82
CA LYS A 67 0.72 15.40 16.33
C LYS A 67 0.37 16.46 15.29
N GLU A 68 0.49 16.14 14.00
CA GLU A 68 0.14 17.02 12.89
C GLU A 68 -1.35 16.88 12.49
N GLY A 69 -2.07 15.90 13.04
CA GLY A 69 -3.49 15.66 12.78
C GLY A 69 -3.80 14.20 12.47
N ARG A 70 -4.94 13.98 11.80
CA ARG A 70 -5.37 12.63 11.36
C ARG A 70 -4.36 12.06 10.37
N VAL A 71 -4.27 10.74 10.26
CA VAL A 71 -3.28 10.10 9.38
C VAL A 71 -3.96 9.08 8.46
N VAL A 72 -3.60 9.12 7.19
CA VAL A 72 -3.92 8.09 6.20
C VAL A 72 -2.64 7.33 5.90
N ILE A 73 -2.59 6.05 6.26
CA ILE A 73 -1.50 5.14 5.91
C ILE A 73 -1.89 4.34 4.69
N ALA A 74 -1.07 4.35 3.64
CA ALA A 74 -1.21 3.49 2.48
C ALA A 74 0.00 2.57 2.35
N LEU A 75 -0.19 1.25 2.48
CA LEU A 75 0.85 0.23 2.29
C LEU A 75 0.95 -0.19 0.83
N GLN A 76 1.18 0.81 -0.02
CA GLN A 76 1.47 0.70 -1.44
C GLN A 76 1.81 2.09 -1.96
N LEU A 77 2.71 2.15 -2.94
CA LEU A 77 3.00 3.40 -3.63
C LEU A 77 1.85 3.71 -4.58
N ARG A 78 0.89 4.53 -4.13
CA ARG A 78 -0.17 5.06 -4.99
C ARG A 78 -0.04 6.56 -5.07
N ALA A 79 -0.19 7.09 -6.28
CA ALA A 79 -0.46 8.50 -6.49
C ALA A 79 -1.91 8.83 -6.05
N TYR A 80 -2.13 8.98 -4.73
CA TYR A 80 -3.30 9.70 -4.20
C TYR A 80 -3.15 11.22 -4.33
N GLN A 81 -2.20 11.67 -5.15
CA GLN A 81 -1.86 13.06 -5.35
C GLN A 81 -3.08 13.88 -5.79
N GLU A 82 -3.97 13.31 -6.61
CA GLU A 82 -5.21 13.97 -7.06
C GLU A 82 -6.18 14.30 -5.92
N VAL A 83 -6.27 13.45 -4.89
CA VAL A 83 -7.16 13.67 -3.74
C VAL A 83 -6.44 14.29 -2.54
N LEU A 84 -5.13 14.48 -2.62
CA LEU A 84 -4.32 15.02 -1.54
C LEU A 84 -4.80 16.39 -1.05
N PRO A 85 -5.18 17.36 -1.91
CA PRO A 85 -5.72 18.63 -1.45
C PRO A 85 -6.96 18.44 -0.55
N ARG A 86 -7.83 17.49 -0.88
CA ARG A 86 -9.03 17.18 -0.09
C ARG A 86 -8.68 16.46 1.21
N ILE A 87 -7.71 15.54 1.20
CA ILE A 87 -7.20 14.89 2.42
C ILE A 87 -6.66 15.96 3.40
N LYS A 88 -5.83 16.89 2.90
CA LYS A 88 -5.27 18.00 3.68
C LYS A 88 -6.37 18.94 4.21
N ALA A 89 -7.36 19.28 3.39
CA ALA A 89 -8.49 20.11 3.80
C ALA A 89 -9.34 19.49 4.92
N LEU A 90 -9.29 18.16 5.08
CA LEU A 90 -9.94 17.42 6.16
C LEU A 90 -9.04 17.22 7.39
N GLY A 91 -7.92 17.92 7.46
CA GLY A 91 -6.99 17.89 8.60
C GLY A 91 -6.17 16.60 8.70
N ALA A 92 -5.95 15.92 7.56
CA ALA A 92 -5.25 14.65 7.53
C ALA A 92 -3.95 14.70 6.73
N ASN A 93 -2.99 13.88 7.16
CA ASN A 93 -1.71 13.65 6.51
C ASN A 93 -1.72 12.29 5.80
N LEU A 94 -1.31 12.26 4.53
CA LEU A 94 -1.10 11.01 3.80
C LEU A 94 0.35 10.55 3.92
N VAL A 95 0.54 9.28 4.26
CA VAL A 95 1.83 8.60 4.22
C VAL A 95 1.72 7.31 3.42
N ALA A 96 2.58 7.13 2.42
CA ALA A 96 2.74 5.87 1.72
C ALA A 96 3.96 5.12 2.27
N ILE A 97 3.82 3.83 2.48
CA ILE A 97 4.84 2.96 3.04
C ILE A 97 5.03 1.78 2.08
N SER A 98 6.28 1.46 1.74
CA SER A 98 6.61 0.34 0.84
C SER A 98 7.97 -0.26 1.19
N PRO A 99 8.25 -1.54 0.87
CA PRO A 99 9.57 -2.14 1.10
C PRO A 99 10.66 -1.63 0.16
N GLN A 100 10.28 -0.87 -0.87
CA GLN A 100 11.23 -0.38 -1.86
C GLN A 100 12.24 0.54 -1.21
N THR A 101 13.51 0.37 -1.60
CA THR A 101 14.58 1.27 -1.17
C THR A 101 14.25 2.70 -1.59
N PRO A 102 14.75 3.73 -0.89
CA PRO A 102 14.50 5.11 -1.28
C PRO A 102 14.86 5.40 -2.74
N ASP A 103 15.94 4.81 -3.26
CA ASP A 103 16.40 4.98 -4.63
C ASP A 103 15.49 4.33 -5.68
N GLU A 104 14.90 3.17 -5.35
CA GLU A 104 14.02 2.41 -6.24
C GLU A 104 12.53 2.75 -6.04
N SER A 105 12.19 3.51 -4.99
CA SER A 105 10.80 3.87 -4.69
C SER A 105 10.18 4.78 -5.76
N LEU A 106 10.95 5.76 -6.24
CA LEU A 106 10.48 6.84 -7.11
C LEU A 106 11.65 7.42 -7.90
N SER A 107 11.40 7.85 -9.14
CA SER A 107 12.38 8.67 -9.87
C SER A 107 12.63 10.00 -9.15
N THR A 108 13.77 10.63 -9.40
CA THR A 108 14.09 11.96 -8.85
C THR A 108 13.02 13.01 -9.21
N ALA A 109 12.41 12.90 -10.40
CA ALA A 109 11.36 13.81 -10.84
C ALA A 109 10.06 13.58 -10.05
N GLU A 110 9.69 12.33 -9.77
CA GLU A 110 8.53 12.01 -8.96
C GLU A 110 8.75 12.42 -7.50
N LYS A 111 9.92 12.14 -6.92
CA LYS A 111 10.29 12.58 -5.56
C LYS A 111 10.09 14.09 -5.35
N ARG A 112 10.38 14.90 -6.38
CA ARG A 112 10.22 16.37 -6.35
C ARG A 112 8.77 16.84 -6.53
N LYS A 113 7.90 16.01 -7.09
CA LYS A 113 6.50 16.32 -7.35
C LYS A 113 5.54 15.80 -6.28
N LEU A 114 6.02 14.93 -5.39
CA LEU A 114 5.19 14.41 -4.31
C LEU A 114 5.02 15.45 -3.23
N GLU A 115 3.75 15.69 -2.91
CA GLU A 115 3.34 16.61 -1.87
C GLU A 115 2.96 15.89 -0.55
N PHE A 116 3.27 14.59 -0.48
CA PHE A 116 3.02 13.71 0.66
C PHE A 116 4.23 12.80 0.94
N ARG A 117 4.29 12.23 2.15
CA ARG A 117 5.44 11.46 2.62
C ARG A 117 5.44 10.04 2.06
N VAL A 118 6.59 9.60 1.57
CA VAL A 118 6.84 8.22 1.14
C VAL A 118 7.96 7.66 1.98
N LEU A 119 7.68 6.56 2.69
CA LEU A 119 8.58 5.94 3.64
C LEU A 119 9.01 4.54 3.16
N SER A 120 10.28 4.21 3.41
CA SER A 120 10.89 2.93 3.06
C SER A 120 10.83 1.96 4.25
N ASP A 121 9.99 0.93 4.15
CA ASP A 121 9.84 -0.18 5.12
C ASP A 121 10.77 -1.36 4.77
N ALA A 122 12.08 -1.13 4.85
CA ALA A 122 13.07 -2.14 4.50
C ALA A 122 12.86 -3.44 5.31
N GLY A 123 12.71 -4.57 4.60
CA GLY A 123 12.41 -5.88 5.19
C GLY A 123 10.96 -6.06 5.65
N ASN A 124 10.03 -5.20 5.19
CA ASN A 124 8.59 -5.30 5.46
C ASN A 124 8.25 -5.31 6.97
N LYS A 125 8.96 -4.54 7.81
CA LYS A 125 8.78 -4.59 9.26
C LYS A 125 7.44 -4.02 9.69
N VAL A 126 7.07 -2.86 9.17
CA VAL A 126 5.77 -2.23 9.41
C VAL A 126 4.66 -3.08 8.79
N ALA A 127 4.81 -3.49 7.53
CA ALA A 127 3.85 -4.37 6.88
C ALA A 127 3.60 -5.65 7.70
N ARG A 128 4.63 -6.22 8.33
CA ARG A 128 4.50 -7.41 9.19
C ARG A 128 3.79 -7.10 10.50
N GLY A 129 4.10 -5.96 11.13
CA GLY A 129 3.38 -5.48 12.31
C GLY A 129 1.89 -5.26 12.05
N TYR A 130 1.53 -4.89 10.83
CA TYR A 130 0.14 -4.78 10.36
C TYR A 130 -0.43 -6.12 9.86
N GLY A 131 0.30 -7.23 9.92
CA GLY A 131 -0.20 -8.55 9.49
C GLY A 131 -0.42 -8.69 7.98
N LEU A 132 0.29 -7.89 7.17
CA LEU A 132 0.07 -7.78 5.72
C LEU A 132 1.14 -8.48 4.88
N VAL A 133 2.17 -9.07 5.47
CA VAL A 133 3.24 -9.70 4.69
C VAL A 133 2.84 -11.06 4.17
N TRP A 134 3.14 -11.32 2.91
CA TRP A 134 3.05 -12.63 2.28
C TRP A 134 4.30 -12.90 1.45
N LYS A 135 4.56 -14.19 1.23
CA LYS A 135 5.69 -14.64 0.43
C LYS A 135 5.25 -14.82 -1.02
N VAL A 136 5.98 -14.19 -1.93
CA VAL A 136 5.76 -14.28 -3.38
C VAL A 136 6.08 -15.71 -3.85
N PRO A 137 5.11 -16.44 -4.43
CA PRO A 137 5.34 -17.75 -5.03
C PRO A 137 6.36 -17.67 -6.16
N ALA A 138 7.11 -18.75 -6.35
CA ALA A 138 8.14 -18.83 -7.39
C ALA A 138 7.58 -18.58 -8.81
N GLY A 139 6.34 -19.02 -9.09
CA GLY A 139 5.67 -18.78 -10.36
C GLY A 139 5.45 -17.28 -10.62
N LEU A 140 4.97 -16.55 -9.61
CA LEU A 140 4.77 -15.11 -9.71
C LEU A 140 6.10 -14.34 -9.81
N ASP A 141 7.12 -14.74 -9.05
CA ASP A 141 8.47 -14.15 -9.13
C ASP A 141 9.08 -14.33 -10.53
N ALA A 142 8.91 -15.51 -11.14
CA ALA A 142 9.36 -15.77 -12.51
C ALA A 142 8.62 -14.88 -13.54
N ILE A 143 7.30 -14.72 -13.39
CA ILE A 143 6.50 -13.83 -14.23
C ILE A 143 6.99 -12.38 -14.08
N GLN A 144 7.17 -11.89 -12.85
CA GLN A 144 7.65 -10.53 -12.57
C GLN A 144 9.02 -10.27 -13.20
N LYS A 145 9.96 -11.21 -13.05
CA LYS A 145 11.28 -11.13 -13.69
C LYS A 145 11.19 -11.11 -15.22
N GLY A 146 10.26 -11.85 -15.82
CA GLY A 146 9.98 -11.81 -17.25
C GLY A 146 9.54 -10.43 -17.74
N PHE A 147 8.88 -9.64 -16.89
CA PHE A 147 8.54 -8.23 -17.14
C PHE A 147 9.61 -7.23 -16.66
N GLY A 148 10.81 -7.71 -16.29
CA GLY A 148 11.91 -6.86 -15.82
C GLY A 148 11.77 -6.34 -14.38
N ILE A 149 10.81 -6.85 -13.61
CA ILE A 149 10.61 -6.50 -12.20
C ILE A 149 11.51 -7.39 -11.34
N ASN A 150 12.51 -6.80 -10.69
CA ASN A 150 13.40 -7.51 -9.78
C ASN A 150 13.17 -7.04 -8.34
N LEU A 151 12.35 -7.80 -7.60
CA LEU A 151 11.99 -7.47 -6.22
C LEU A 151 13.20 -7.37 -5.30
N ALA A 152 14.19 -8.27 -5.46
CA ALA A 152 15.35 -8.26 -4.60
C ALA A 152 16.19 -6.99 -4.77
N LYS A 153 16.31 -6.51 -6.00
CA LYS A 153 16.92 -5.22 -6.29
C LYS A 153 16.07 -4.06 -5.74
N SER A 154 14.77 -4.03 -6.06
CA SER A 154 13.90 -2.92 -5.69
C SER A 154 13.75 -2.74 -4.17
N ASN A 155 13.68 -3.84 -3.43
CA ASN A 155 13.49 -3.84 -1.97
C ASN A 155 14.82 -3.92 -1.20
N GLY A 156 15.93 -4.23 -1.87
CA GLY A 156 17.24 -4.37 -1.24
C GLY A 156 17.36 -5.60 -0.34
N ASP A 157 16.51 -6.62 -0.54
CA ASP A 157 16.49 -7.85 0.26
C ASP A 157 16.06 -9.08 -0.56
N ALA A 158 16.49 -10.28 -0.18
CA ALA A 158 16.19 -11.52 -0.90
C ALA A 158 15.03 -12.34 -0.30
N SER A 159 14.17 -11.73 0.52
CA SER A 159 13.06 -12.43 1.20
C SER A 159 11.98 -12.91 0.24
N ASN A 160 11.85 -12.25 -0.92
CA ASN A 160 10.71 -12.38 -1.83
C ASN A 160 9.37 -12.22 -1.09
N GLU A 161 9.28 -11.20 -0.24
CA GLU A 161 8.07 -10.82 0.46
C GLU A 161 7.51 -9.49 -0.06
N LEU A 162 6.18 -9.39 -0.10
CA LEU A 162 5.47 -8.17 -0.43
C LEU A 162 4.38 -7.90 0.62
N PRO A 163 4.01 -6.62 0.84
CA PRO A 163 2.82 -6.29 1.60
C PRO A 163 1.57 -6.55 0.75
N VAL A 164 0.53 -7.07 1.38
CA VAL A 164 -0.84 -6.96 0.88
C VAL A 164 -1.20 -5.47 0.87
N PRO A 165 -1.78 -4.94 -0.23
CA PRO A 165 -2.26 -3.57 -0.28
C PRO A 165 -3.24 -3.26 0.86
N GLY A 166 -2.87 -2.26 1.66
CA GLY A 166 -3.65 -1.79 2.80
C GLY A 166 -3.82 -0.27 2.79
N THR A 167 -4.96 0.20 3.28
CA THR A 167 -5.20 1.62 3.57
C THR A 167 -5.93 1.76 4.90
N PHE A 168 -5.35 2.56 5.78
CA PHE A 168 -5.86 2.82 7.12
C PHE A 168 -6.06 4.32 7.32
N VAL A 169 -7.19 4.73 7.88
CA VAL A 169 -7.44 6.11 8.31
C VAL A 169 -7.51 6.13 9.82
N LEU A 170 -6.79 7.07 10.41
CA LEU A 170 -6.52 7.16 11.83
C LEU A 170 -7.08 8.47 12.38
N GLY A 171 -7.72 8.39 13.55
CA GLY A 171 -7.97 9.54 14.42
C GLY A 171 -6.65 10.15 14.91
N ALA A 172 -6.72 11.38 15.44
CA ALA A 172 -5.54 12.02 16.05
C ALA A 172 -5.05 11.26 17.32
N ASP A 173 -5.91 10.44 17.91
CA ASP A 173 -5.60 9.54 19.03
C ASP A 173 -4.88 8.25 18.60
N GLY A 174 -4.65 8.05 17.30
CA GLY A 174 -3.98 6.87 16.74
C GLY A 174 -4.89 5.64 16.61
N ARG A 175 -6.20 5.76 16.84
CA ARG A 175 -7.15 4.67 16.58
C ARG A 175 -7.56 4.61 15.12
N ILE A 176 -7.76 3.39 14.63
CA ILE A 176 -8.19 3.17 13.26
C ILE A 176 -9.69 3.45 13.13
N ALA A 177 -10.03 4.46 12.35
CA ALA A 177 -11.40 4.81 11.99
C ALA A 177 -11.88 4.11 10.72
N PHE A 178 -10.94 3.73 9.83
CA PHE A 178 -11.23 2.97 8.62
C PHE A 178 -10.07 2.05 8.27
N SER A 179 -10.38 0.85 7.82
CA SER A 179 -9.42 -0.16 7.38
C SER A 179 -9.92 -0.79 6.09
N TYR A 180 -9.07 -0.78 5.05
CA TYR A 180 -9.28 -1.51 3.81
C TYR A 180 -8.03 -2.31 3.50
N VAL A 181 -8.18 -3.62 3.42
CA VAL A 181 -7.12 -4.56 3.09
C VAL A 181 -7.67 -5.53 2.08
N ASN A 182 -7.00 -5.65 0.93
CA ASN A 182 -7.43 -6.58 -0.11
C ASN A 182 -6.21 -7.27 -0.73
N ALA A 183 -6.13 -8.59 -0.51
CA ALA A 183 -5.14 -9.45 -1.13
C ALA A 183 -5.35 -9.55 -2.65
N ASP A 184 -6.58 -9.37 -3.12
CA ASP A 184 -6.85 -9.21 -4.54
C ASP A 184 -6.55 -7.77 -4.97
N TRP A 185 -5.31 -7.54 -5.40
CA TRP A 185 -4.88 -6.21 -5.85
C TRP A 185 -5.48 -5.77 -7.20
N ARG A 186 -6.32 -6.60 -7.83
CA ARG A 186 -7.19 -6.19 -8.94
C ARG A 186 -8.36 -5.35 -8.43
N GLU A 187 -8.75 -5.56 -7.18
CA GLU A 187 -9.80 -4.82 -6.50
C GLU A 187 -9.22 -3.74 -5.57
N ARG A 188 -9.37 -2.49 -5.98
CA ARG A 188 -8.71 -1.36 -5.33
C ARG A 188 -9.69 -0.46 -4.60
N LEU A 189 -9.24 0.08 -3.47
CA LEU A 189 -9.94 1.16 -2.79
C LEU A 189 -9.96 2.40 -3.70
N GLU A 190 -11.15 2.96 -3.91
CA GLU A 190 -11.26 4.24 -4.60
C GLU A 190 -10.78 5.39 -3.71
N PRO A 191 -10.12 6.43 -4.27
CA PRO A 191 -9.69 7.59 -3.49
C PRO A 191 -10.83 8.25 -2.72
N ALA A 192 -12.04 8.27 -3.29
CA ALA A 192 -13.25 8.75 -2.64
C ALA A 192 -13.62 7.98 -1.36
N GLY A 193 -13.20 6.72 -1.23
CA GLY A 193 -13.37 5.94 0.00
C GLY A 193 -12.58 6.54 1.18
N ILE A 194 -11.36 7.02 0.94
CA ILE A 194 -10.54 7.71 1.94
C ILE A 194 -11.21 9.02 2.37
N ILE A 195 -11.70 9.80 1.40
CA ILE A 195 -12.38 11.07 1.68
C ILE A 195 -13.61 10.87 2.55
N ARG A 196 -14.48 9.90 2.20
CA ARG A 196 -15.67 9.59 3.02
C ARG A 196 -15.32 9.13 4.42
N ALA A 197 -14.24 8.34 4.58
CA ALA A 197 -13.79 7.90 5.90
C ALA A 197 -13.33 9.09 6.76
N LEU A 198 -12.57 10.03 6.18
CA LEU A 198 -12.14 11.26 6.85
C LEU A 198 -13.31 12.19 7.21
N GLU A 199 -14.26 12.38 6.30
CA GLU A 199 -15.47 13.18 6.54
C GLU A 199 -16.35 12.59 7.65
N ARG A 200 -16.42 11.26 7.74
CA ARG A 200 -17.12 10.59 8.85
C ARG A 200 -16.39 10.80 10.16
N LEU A 201 -15.09 10.50 10.20
CA LEU A 201 -14.26 10.68 11.38
C LEU A 201 -14.35 12.12 11.93
N GLY A 202 -14.31 13.13 11.07
CA GLY A 202 -14.41 14.51 11.50
C GLY A 202 -15.80 15.00 11.95
N ARG A 203 -16.83 14.16 11.89
CA ARG A 203 -18.12 14.42 12.54
C ARG A 203 -18.26 13.72 13.90
N ASP A 204 -17.46 12.68 14.11
CA ASP A 204 -17.48 11.84 15.30
C ASP A 204 -16.49 12.37 16.38
N GLU A 205 -15.58 13.27 16.00
CA GLU A 205 -14.67 14.07 16.85
C GLU A 205 -15.21 15.48 17.11
#